data_AF-A0A7C8EM49-F1
#
_entry.id   AF-A0A7C8EM49-F1
#
_cell.length_a   1.000
_cell.length_b   1.000
_cell.length_c   1.000
_cell.angle_alpha   90.00
_cell.angle_beta   90.00
_cell.angle_gamma   90.00
#
_symmetry.space_group_name_H-M   'P 1'
#
loop_
_entity.id
_entity.type
_entity.pdbx_description
1 polymer ?
#
loop_
_entity_poly.entity_id
_entity_poly.type
_entity_poly.pdbx_seq_one_letter_code
_entity_poly.pdbx_strand_id
1 'polypeptide(L)' 'MITNKSELNKFYRKLIEQEDISHKQALSIYEAMHAEAVSLGIICSENILEGLEVDLRIARAINRLSI' A
#
# COMPACT_ATOMS: atom_id res chain seq x y z
N MET A 1 -3.36 -4.12 16.45
CA MET A 1 -4.18 -4.80 15.42
C MET A 1 -5.63 -4.38 15.62
N ILE A 2 -6.29 -3.77 14.63
CA ILE A 2 -7.68 -3.33 14.77
C ILE A 2 -8.58 -4.57 14.66
N THR A 3 -9.36 -4.86 15.70
CA THR A 3 -10.18 -6.07 15.81
C THR A 3 -11.54 -5.93 15.16
N ASN A 4 -12.09 -4.71 15.09
CA ASN A 4 -13.41 -4.45 14.51
C ASN A 4 -13.31 -4.09 13.02
N LYS A 5 -13.34 -5.12 12.17
CA LYS A 5 -13.27 -4.98 10.70
C LYS A 5 -14.45 -4.19 10.11
N SER A 6 -15.64 -4.28 10.71
CA SER A 6 -16.85 -3.62 10.21
C SER A 6 -16.77 -2.11 10.34
N GLU A 7 -16.40 -1.62 11.53
CA GLU A 7 -16.21 -0.18 11.75
C GLU A 7 -15.04 0.38 10.96
N LEU A 8 -13.96 -0.39 10.81
CA LEU A 8 -12.82 -0.02 9.98
C LEU A 8 -13.22 0.16 8.50
N ASN A 9 -14.02 -0.76 7.95
CA ASN A 9 -14.49 -0.65 6.57
C ASN A 9 -15.43 0.54 6.37
N LYS A 10 -16.29 0.85 7.34
CA LYS A 10 -17.13 2.06 7.28
C LYS A 10 -16.31 3.34 7.30
N PHE A 11 -15.26 3.38 8.12
CA PHE A 11 -14.33 4.51 8.19
C PHE A 11 -13.62 4.73 6.85
N TYR A 12 -13.05 3.66 6.26
CA TYR A 12 -12.40 3.77 4.95
C TYR A 12 -13.36 4.17 3.84
N ARG A 13 -14.58 3.62 3.84
CA ARG A 13 -15.58 4.00 2.83
C ARG A 13 -15.94 5.48 2.95
N LYS A 14 -16.12 6.01 4.16
CA LYS A 14 -16.35 7.44 4.37
C LYS A 14 -15.17 8.30 3.90
N LEU A 15 -13.94 7.86 4.15
CA LEU A 15 -12.75 8.56 3.66
C LEU A 15 -12.74 8.61 2.13
N ILE A 16 -12.97 7.48 1.46
CA ILE A 16 -13.03 7.40 -0.01
C ILE A 16 -14.17 8.25 -0.57
N GLU A 17 -15.34 8.26 0.06
CA GLU A 17 -16.47 9.11 -0.33
C GLU A 17 -16.19 10.62 -0.14
N GLN A 18 -15.33 10.98 0.82
CA GLN A 18 -14.89 12.36 1.06
C GLN A 18 -13.71 12.78 0.18
N GLU A 19 -13.02 11.83 -0.44
CA GLU A 19 -11.85 12.07 -1.28
C GLU A 19 -12.30 12.52 -2.68
N ASP A 20 -12.50 13.83 -2.83
CA ASP A 20 -12.90 14.46 -4.10
C ASP A 20 -11.67 14.77 -4.98
N ILE A 21 -10.83 13.76 -5.24
CA ILE A 21 -9.72 13.88 -6.17
C ILE A 21 -10.01 13.07 -7.43
N SER A 22 -9.86 13.69 -8.59
CA SER A 22 -9.93 12.93 -9.83
C SER A 22 -8.76 11.95 -9.90
N HIS A 23 -8.97 10.80 -10.55
CA HIS A 23 -7.92 9.81 -10.76
C HIS A 23 -6.64 10.42 -11.35
N LYS A 24 -6.78 11.40 -12.25
CA LYS A 24 -5.65 12.12 -12.87
C LYS A 24 -4.86 12.95 -11.85
N GLN A 25 -5.54 13.62 -10.92
CA GLN A 25 -4.87 14.37 -9.84
C GLN A 25 -4.17 13.42 -8.87
N ALA A 26 -4.82 12.32 -8.49
CA ALA A 26 -4.22 11.30 -7.65
C ALA A 26 -2.93 10.73 -8.27
N LEU A 27 -2.98 10.41 -9.57
CA LEU A 27 -1.82 9.93 -10.31
C LEU A 27 -0.69 10.96 -10.33
N SER A 28 -1.01 12.24 -10.60
CA SER A 28 0.01 13.29 -10.60
C SER A 28 0.68 13.48 -9.23
N ILE A 29 -0.08 13.37 -8.14
CA ILE A 29 0.47 13.43 -6.77
C ILE A 29 1.38 12.23 -6.52
N TYR A 30 0.92 11.03 -6.87
CA TYR A 30 1.69 9.80 -6.74
C TYR A 30 3.02 9.88 -7.50
N GLU A 31 3.01 10.31 -8.76
CA GLU A 31 4.22 10.43 -9.58
C GLU A 31 5.23 11.42 -8.97
N ALA A 32 4.76 12.54 -8.44
CA ALA A 32 5.61 13.52 -7.77
C ALA A 32 6.25 12.96 -6.50
N MET A 33 5.47 12.30 -5.65
CA MET A 33 5.97 11.65 -4.43
C MET A 33 6.94 10.52 -4.75
N HIS A 34 6.66 9.74 -5.78
CA HIS A 34 7.54 8.66 -6.23
C HIS A 34 8.88 9.22 -6.73
N ALA A 35 8.86 10.28 -7.54
CA ALA A 35 10.08 10.92 -8.02
C ALA A 35 10.94 11.47 -6.87
N GLU A 36 10.32 12.06 -5.84
CA GLU A 36 11.00 12.52 -4.64
C GLU A 36 11.61 11.34 -3.84
N ALA A 37 10.85 10.26 -3.63
CA ALA A 37 11.33 9.09 -2.93
C ALA A 37 12.52 8.41 -3.64
N VAL A 38 12.52 8.40 -4.98
CA VAL A 38 13.67 7.96 -5.79
C VAL A 38 14.85 8.92 -5.61
N SER A 39 14.63 10.23 -5.67
CA SER A 39 15.69 11.22 -5.46
C SER A 39 16.32 11.15 -4.07
N LEU A 40 15.54 10.76 -3.06
CA LEU A 40 16.02 10.56 -1.69
C LEU A 40 16.71 9.20 -1.48
N GLY A 41 16.71 8.33 -2.49
CA GLY A 41 17.27 6.98 -2.41
C GLY A 41 16.46 6.03 -1.54
N ILE A 42 15.22 6.39 -1.19
CA ILE A 42 14.31 5.54 -0.42
C ILE A 42 13.77 4.42 -1.31
N ILE A 43 13.48 4.74 -2.58
CA ILE A 43 13.07 3.78 -3.61
C ILE A 43 14.18 3.71 -4.64
N CYS A 44 14.89 2.59 -4.70
CA CYS A 44 15.92 2.32 -5.70
C CYS A 44 15.69 0.96 -6.35
N SER A 45 16.16 0.79 -7.59
CA SER A 45 16.02 -0.47 -8.34
C SER A 45 16.61 -1.68 -7.64
N GLU A 46 17.66 -1.45 -6.83
CA GLU A 46 18.32 -2.46 -6.01
C GLU A 46 17.44 -2.96 -4.86
N ASN A 47 16.50 -2.12 -4.38
CA ASN A 47 15.64 -2.39 -3.24
C ASN A 47 14.16 -2.61 -3.63
N ILE A 48 13.84 -2.73 -4.92
CA ILE A 48 12.45 -2.98 -5.39
C ILE A 48 11.85 -4.26 -4.77
N LEU A 49 12.71 -5.25 -4.51
CA LEU A 49 12.30 -6.53 -3.93
C LEU A 49 12.52 -6.58 -2.41
N GLU A 50 13.10 -5.54 -1.81
CA GLU A 50 13.24 -5.43 -0.36
C GLU A 50 11.84 -5.31 0.25
N GLY A 51 11.53 -6.18 1.21
CA GLY A 51 10.19 -6.31 1.79
C GLY A 51 9.26 -7.27 1.04
N LEU A 52 9.30 -7.32 -0.30
CA LEU A 52 8.46 -8.26 -1.08
C LEU A 52 8.82 -9.72 -0.78
N GLU A 53 10.10 -10.03 -0.56
CA GLU A 53 10.51 -11.38 -0.17
C GLU A 53 9.89 -11.81 1.17
N VAL A 54 9.81 -10.90 2.14
CA VAL A 54 9.19 -11.16 3.44
C VAL A 54 7.69 -11.39 3.27
N ASP A 55 7.02 -10.56 2.48
CA ASP A 55 5.60 -10.71 2.19
C ASP A 55 5.30 -12.02 1.45
N LEU A 56 6.13 -12.41 0.48
CA LEU A 56 6.03 -13.70 -0.22
C LEU A 56 6.25 -14.89 0.73
N ARG A 57 7.19 -14.77 1.67
CA ARG A 57 7.42 -15.81 2.70
C ARG A 57 6.23 -15.95 3.64
N ILE A 58 5.66 -14.84 4.09
CA ILE A 58 4.46 -14.82 4.94
C ILE A 58 3.25 -15.39 4.19
N ALA A 59 3.01 -14.96 2.95
CA ALA A 59 1.93 -15.47 2.11
C ALA A 59 2.05 -16.98 1.87
N ARG A 60 3.27 -17.50 1.63
CA ARG A 60 3.53 -18.94 1.53
C ARG A 60 3.26 -19.68 2.83
N ALA A 61 3.64 -19.11 3.99
CA ALA A 61 3.39 -19.72 5.29
C ALA A 61 1.88 -19.80 5.58
N ILE A 62 1.14 -18.72 5.34
CA ILE A 62 -0.32 -18.67 5.51
C ILE A 62 -1.01 -19.68 4.59
N ASN A 63 -0.64 -19.74 3.31
CA ASN A 63 -1.23 -20.69 2.36
C ASN A 63 -0.92 -22.16 2.69
N ARG A 64 0.18 -22.45 3.38
CA ARG A 64 0.50 -23.81 3.86
C ARG A 64 -0.23 -24.20 5.14
N LEU A 65 -0.59 -23.22 5.98
CA LEU A 65 -1.39 -23.43 7.20
C LEU A 65 -2.90 -23.53 6.92
N SER A 66 -3.31 -23.29 5.67
CA SER A 66 -4.69 -23.36 5.18
C SER A 66 -5.08 -24.75 4.64
N ILE A 67 -4.26 -25.79 4.87
CA ILE A 67 -4.52 -27.18 4.50
C ILE A 67 -4.88 -27.99 5.75
#